data_AF-A0A6P6YGZ0-F1
#
_entry.id   AF-A0A6P6YGZ0-F1
#
_cell.length_a   1.000
_cell.length_b   1.000
_cell.length_c   1.000
_cell.angle_alpha   90.00
_cell.angle_beta   90.00
_cell.angle_gamma   90.00
#
_symmetry.space_group_name_H-M   'P 1'
#
loop_
_entity.id
_entity.type
_entity.pdbx_description
1 polymer ?
#
loop_
_entity_poly.entity_id
_entity_poly.type
_entity_poly.pdbx_seq_one_letter_code
_entity_poly.pdbx_strand_id
1 'polypeptide(L)'
;MIEYIHCLYLISLFAIPLKALIIVVEYLIVQFKQIVLTTKQLFDYRFNHRIPVIIKMRMNWNDFYGNYIRIFDHTAKFNHDLKIVLLAMETVSKASIIFSTIFYSQKITETIPGAIFVICLFSFFCLSTGVYSRFSNFPSFNHRCYQHLLSWTIRISKLQSKINANRRKKRLRDLLIFSRRDLIKINLFLQTMKRNRLGFTCGKIFFINKFQYVELVLMNIPLTIMFYKKICLNLNYKIDNN
;
A
#
# COMPACT_ATOMS: atom_id res chain seq x y z
N MET A 1 32.31 -23.39 -11.17
CA MET A 1 32.64 -22.56 -9.98
C MET A 1 32.47 -21.07 -10.25
N ILE A 2 33.17 -20.49 -11.23
CA ILE A 2 33.10 -19.04 -11.55
C ILE A 2 31.68 -18.59 -11.95
N GLU A 3 31.00 -19.32 -12.84
CA GLU A 3 29.62 -19.01 -13.25
C GLU A 3 28.61 -19.10 -12.11
N TYR A 4 28.81 -20.03 -11.18
CA TYR A 4 28.00 -20.20 -9.98
C TYR A 4 28.17 -19.02 -9.01
N ILE A 5 29.41 -18.55 -8.83
CA ILE A 5 29.73 -17.36 -8.03
C ILE A 5 29.10 -16.11 -8.66
N HIS A 6 29.13 -15.97 -9.99
CA HIS A 6 28.47 -14.86 -10.69
C HIS A 6 26.95 -14.88 -10.54
N CYS A 7 26.31 -16.05 -10.60
CA CYS A 7 24.87 -16.17 -10.35
C CYS A 7 24.50 -15.76 -8.92
N LEU A 8 25.25 -16.23 -7.91
CA LEU A 8 25.06 -15.83 -6.51
C LEU A 8 25.25 -14.33 -6.30
N TYR A 9 26.23 -13.73 -6.97
CA TYR A 9 26.48 -12.29 -6.91
C TYR A 9 25.32 -11.50 -7.53
N LEU A 10 24.82 -11.90 -8.71
CA LEU A 10 23.66 -11.28 -9.33
C LEU A 10 22.41 -11.38 -8.45
N ILE A 11 22.14 -12.55 -7.85
CA ILE A 11 21.01 -12.75 -6.94
C ILE A 11 21.11 -11.80 -5.75
N SER A 12 22.28 -11.70 -5.12
CA SER A 12 22.49 -10.84 -3.96
C SER A 12 22.36 -9.35 -4.31
N LEU A 13 22.87 -8.93 -5.48
CA LEU A 13 22.74 -7.57 -5.98
C LEU A 13 21.28 -7.12 -6.13
N PHE A 14 20.38 -8.01 -6.57
CA PHE A 14 18.95 -7.69 -6.70
C PHE A 14 18.15 -7.92 -5.40
N ALA A 15 18.49 -8.94 -4.62
CA ALA A 15 17.74 -9.29 -3.41
C ALA A 15 17.90 -8.24 -2.29
N ILE A 16 19.09 -7.65 -2.15
CA ILE A 16 19.37 -6.63 -1.11
C ILE A 16 18.49 -5.37 -1.28
N PRO A 17 18.45 -4.69 -2.44
CA PRO A 17 17.64 -3.49 -2.62
C PRO A 17 16.14 -3.80 -2.55
N LEU A 18 15.69 -4.96 -3.03
CA LEU A 18 14.30 -5.41 -2.89
C LEU A 18 13.90 -5.57 -1.42
N LYS A 19 14.76 -6.21 -0.61
CA LYS A 19 14.53 -6.34 0.84
C LYS A 19 14.49 -4.98 1.53
N ALA A 20 15.44 -4.09 1.22
CA ALA A 20 15.46 -2.74 1.77
C ALA A 20 14.17 -1.98 1.43
N LEU A 21 13.71 -2.08 0.17
CA LEU A 21 12.48 -1.46 -0.29
C LEU A 21 11.24 -2.01 0.44
N ILE A 22 11.15 -3.33 0.66
CA ILE A 22 10.07 -3.93 1.46
C ILE A 22 10.09 -3.41 2.90
N ILE A 23 11.27 -3.31 3.52
CA ILE A 23 11.41 -2.80 4.90
C ILE A 23 10.93 -1.36 5.00
N VAL A 24 11.33 -0.49 4.06
CA VAL A 24 10.89 0.92 4.04
C VAL A 24 9.37 1.03 3.87
N VAL A 25 8.79 0.22 2.98
CA VAL A 25 7.34 0.20 2.76
C VAL A 25 6.60 -0.28 4.00
N GLU A 26 7.05 -1.37 4.63
CA GLU A 26 6.46 -1.86 5.87
C GLU A 26 6.59 -0.86 7.01
N TYR A 27 7.73 -0.17 7.11
CA TYR A 27 7.93 0.90 8.08
C TYR A 27 6.90 2.02 7.92
N LEU A 28 6.68 2.49 6.68
CA LEU A 28 5.66 3.49 6.38
C LEU A 28 4.24 2.98 6.70
N ILE A 29 3.94 1.71 6.36
CA ILE A 29 2.66 1.07 6.70
C ILE A 29 2.45 1.04 8.22
N VAL A 30 3.48 0.68 8.99
CA VAL A 30 3.42 0.62 10.47
C VAL A 30 3.18 2.01 11.06
N GLN A 31 3.89 3.04 10.59
CA GLN A 31 3.63 4.41 11.02
C GLN A 31 2.19 4.84 10.73
N PHE A 32 1.68 4.51 9.53
CA PHE A 32 0.30 4.84 9.16
C PHE A 32 -0.71 4.08 10.02
N LYS A 33 -0.46 2.80 10.30
CA LYS A 33 -1.29 1.98 11.20
C LYS A 33 -1.31 2.55 12.62
N GLN A 34 -0.18 3.03 13.14
CA GLN A 34 -0.13 3.69 14.43
C GLN A 34 -1.02 4.94 14.46
N ILE A 35 -0.97 5.80 13.44
CA ILE A 35 -1.88 6.95 13.34
C ILE A 35 -3.36 6.50 13.30
N VAL A 36 -3.67 5.46 12.52
CA VAL A 36 -5.04 4.90 12.45
C VAL A 36 -5.50 4.29 13.79
N LEU A 37 -4.58 3.68 14.54
CA LEU A 37 -4.88 3.12 15.86
C LEU A 37 -5.04 4.21 16.92
N THR A 38 -4.18 5.23 16.93
CA THR A 38 -4.30 6.39 17.83
C THR A 38 -5.61 7.12 17.58
N THR A 39 -5.97 7.33 16.31
CA THR A 39 -7.29 7.87 15.96
C THR A 39 -8.39 6.95 16.47
N LYS A 40 -8.37 5.65 16.16
CA LYS A 40 -9.37 4.70 16.65
C LYS A 40 -9.50 4.72 18.18
N GLN A 41 -8.41 4.73 18.94
CA GLN A 41 -8.43 4.79 20.42
C GLN A 41 -9.01 6.09 20.95
N LEU A 42 -8.79 7.22 20.27
CA LEU A 42 -9.47 8.48 20.57
C LEU A 42 -10.98 8.42 20.26
N PHE A 43 -11.40 7.50 19.38
CA PHE A 43 -12.77 7.35 18.89
C PHE A 43 -13.59 6.22 19.54
N ASP A 44 -12.96 5.17 20.08
CA ASP A 44 -13.61 3.93 20.57
C ASP A 44 -14.10 4.02 22.01
N TYR A 45 -13.69 5.05 22.76
CA TYR A 45 -14.15 5.22 24.13
C TYR A 45 -15.62 5.63 24.13
N ARG A 46 -16.52 4.63 24.27
CA ARG A 46 -17.97 4.73 24.51
C ARG A 46 -18.44 6.17 24.49
N PHE A 47 -18.85 6.64 23.30
CA PHE A 47 -19.23 8.03 22.99
C PHE A 47 -20.56 8.37 23.66
N ASN A 48 -20.60 8.21 24.99
CA ASN A 48 -21.76 8.42 25.83
C ASN A 48 -21.79 9.91 26.17
N HIS A 49 -22.24 10.71 25.21
CA HIS A 49 -22.76 12.09 25.36
C HIS A 49 -21.95 13.13 26.17
N ARG A 50 -20.64 12.95 26.40
CA ARG A 50 -19.87 13.89 27.24
C ARG A 50 -19.03 14.87 26.42
N ILE A 51 -19.30 16.16 26.65
CA ILE A 51 -18.53 17.37 26.25
C ILE A 51 -16.99 17.21 26.34
N PRO A 52 -16.40 16.56 27.36
CA PRO A 52 -14.95 16.33 27.41
C PRO A 52 -14.35 15.59 26.21
N VAL A 53 -15.13 14.79 25.47
CA VAL A 53 -14.64 14.12 24.26
C VAL A 53 -14.36 15.14 23.14
N ILE A 54 -15.20 16.18 23.02
CA ILE A 54 -14.99 17.26 22.03
C ILE A 54 -13.74 18.07 22.38
N ILE A 55 -13.52 18.34 23.67
CA ILE A 55 -12.36 19.11 24.17
C ILE A 55 -11.06 18.33 23.97
N LYS A 56 -11.04 17.05 24.40
CA LYS A 56 -9.88 16.17 24.21
C LYS A 56 -9.54 15.98 22.74
N MET A 57 -10.55 15.89 21.89
CA MET A 57 -10.33 15.82 20.45
C MET A 57 -9.70 17.10 19.91
N ARG A 58 -10.20 18.29 20.29
CA ARG A 58 -9.59 19.55 19.85
C ARG A 58 -8.10 19.60 20.21
N MET A 59 -7.75 19.19 21.43
CA MET A 59 -6.35 19.14 21.87
C MET A 59 -5.53 18.21 20.98
N ASN A 60 -6.06 17.03 20.65
CA ASN A 60 -5.32 16.02 19.88
C ASN A 60 -5.44 16.19 18.35
N TRP A 61 -6.30 17.09 17.85
CA TRP A 61 -6.50 17.31 16.43
C TRP A 61 -5.25 17.87 15.76
N ASN A 62 -4.58 18.83 16.41
CA ASN A 62 -3.35 19.42 15.88
C ASN A 62 -2.23 18.39 15.77
N ASP A 63 -2.08 17.53 16.78
CA ASP A 63 -1.09 16.45 16.77
C ASP A 63 -1.37 15.44 15.66
N PHE A 64 -2.64 15.04 15.51
CA PHE A 64 -3.06 14.15 14.42
C PHE A 64 -2.80 14.79 13.05
N TYR A 65 -3.23 16.03 12.85
CA TYR A 65 -3.09 16.77 11.60
C TYR A 65 -1.62 16.94 11.21
N GLY A 66 -0.77 17.34 12.15
CA GLY A 66 0.67 17.48 11.95
C GLY A 66 1.33 16.15 11.58
N ASN A 67 1.03 15.08 12.32
CA ASN A 67 1.57 13.75 12.03
C ASN A 67 1.11 13.21 10.67
N TYR A 68 -0.17 13.39 10.32
CA TYR A 68 -0.69 12.97 9.02
C TYR A 68 -0.01 13.71 7.86
N ILE A 69 0.13 15.04 7.96
CA ILE A 69 0.79 15.84 6.92
C ILE A 69 2.26 15.45 6.79
N ARG A 70 2.96 15.23 7.90
CA ARG A 70 4.34 14.77 7.87
C ARG A 70 4.47 13.45 7.12
N ILE A 71 3.64 12.46 7.42
CA ILE A 71 3.65 11.18 6.71
C ILE A 71 3.26 11.35 5.24
N PHE A 72 2.28 12.20 4.95
CA PHE A 72 1.86 12.50 3.58
C PHE A 72 3.02 13.08 2.77
N ASP A 73 3.75 14.05 3.32
CA ASP A 73 4.91 14.67 2.69
C ASP A 73 6.05 13.66 2.46
N HIS A 74 6.38 12.85 3.48
CA HIS A 74 7.37 11.77 3.32
C HIS A 74 6.96 10.76 2.26
N THR A 75 5.69 10.37 2.22
CA THR A 75 5.16 9.44 1.20
C THR A 75 5.22 10.07 -0.18
N ALA A 76 4.86 11.35 -0.32
CA ALA A 76 4.85 12.04 -1.61
C ALA A 76 6.27 12.18 -2.19
N LYS A 77 7.24 12.56 -1.35
CA LYS A 77 8.67 12.59 -1.72
C LYS A 77 9.17 11.22 -2.12
N PHE A 78 8.91 10.22 -1.28
CA PHE A 78 9.34 8.85 -1.56
C PHE A 78 8.69 8.27 -2.84
N ASN A 79 7.41 8.59 -3.10
CA ASN A 79 6.75 8.21 -4.34
C ASN A 79 7.38 8.88 -5.57
N HIS A 80 7.87 10.12 -5.45
CA HIS A 80 8.52 10.80 -6.56
C HIS A 80 9.74 10.02 -7.06
N ASP A 81 10.53 9.47 -6.14
CA ASP A 81 11.74 8.70 -6.44
C ASP A 81 11.36 7.27 -6.86
N LEU A 82 10.44 6.64 -6.13
CA LEU A 82 10.04 5.26 -6.38
C LEU A 82 9.27 5.04 -7.67
N LYS A 83 8.55 6.05 -8.20
CA LYS A 83 7.69 5.84 -9.37
C LYS A 83 8.45 5.25 -10.57
N ILE A 84 9.70 5.68 -10.78
CA ILE A 84 10.55 5.21 -11.87
C ILE A 84 11.10 3.82 -11.54
N VAL A 85 11.53 3.61 -10.29
CA VAL A 85 12.03 2.32 -9.80
C VAL A 85 10.96 1.24 -9.91
N LEU A 86 9.71 1.55 -9.55
CA LEU A 86 8.58 0.64 -9.64
C LEU A 86 8.29 0.28 -11.11
N LEU A 87 8.32 1.27 -12.01
CA LEU A 87 8.15 1.03 -13.43
C LEU A 87 9.25 0.11 -13.98
N ALA A 88 10.52 0.40 -13.66
CA ALA A 88 11.64 -0.45 -14.04
C ALA A 88 11.46 -1.87 -13.49
N MET A 89 11.09 -2.01 -12.21
CA MET A 89 10.84 -3.31 -11.59
C MET A 89 9.74 -4.10 -12.29
N GLU A 90 8.64 -3.46 -12.72
CA GLU A 90 7.56 -4.11 -13.46
C GLU A 90 8.01 -4.56 -14.86
N THR A 91 8.78 -3.74 -15.57
CA THR A 91 9.31 -4.13 -16.89
C THR A 91 10.29 -5.29 -16.79
N VAL A 92 11.19 -5.25 -15.81
CA VAL A 92 12.18 -6.31 -15.55
C VAL A 92 11.47 -7.59 -15.09
N SER A 93 10.41 -7.51 -14.28
CA SER A 93 9.70 -8.70 -13.82
C SER A 93 9.00 -9.43 -14.97
N LYS A 94 8.36 -8.68 -15.89
CA LYS A 94 7.75 -9.26 -17.10
C LYS A 94 8.80 -9.82 -18.06
N ALA A 95 9.92 -9.13 -18.26
CA ALA A 95 11.03 -9.66 -19.05
C ALA A 95 11.57 -10.96 -18.44
N SER A 96 11.73 -11.00 -17.11
CA SER A 96 12.25 -12.15 -16.37
C SER A 96 11.44 -13.43 -16.59
N ILE A 97 10.10 -13.37 -16.54
CA ILE A 97 9.25 -14.54 -16.78
C ILE A 97 9.27 -14.99 -18.26
N ILE A 98 9.36 -14.05 -19.20
CA ILE A 98 9.51 -14.35 -20.63
C ILE A 98 10.83 -15.09 -20.86
N PHE A 99 11.95 -14.56 -20.37
CA PHE A 99 13.26 -15.20 -20.48
C PHE A 99 13.30 -16.55 -19.78
N SER A 100 12.72 -16.67 -18.58
CA SER A 100 12.58 -17.94 -17.86
C SER A 100 11.87 -19.00 -18.73
N THR A 101 10.81 -18.61 -19.43
CA THR A 101 10.06 -19.50 -20.34
C THR A 101 10.88 -19.91 -21.58
N ILE A 102 11.62 -18.97 -22.18
CA ILE A 102 12.47 -19.23 -23.36
C ILE A 102 13.63 -20.16 -22.98
N PHE A 103 14.35 -19.87 -21.91
CA PHE A 103 15.47 -20.68 -21.45
C PHE A 103 15.04 -22.08 -21.04
N TYR A 104 13.86 -22.21 -20.43
CA TYR A 104 13.26 -23.52 -20.18
C TYR A 104 12.97 -24.27 -21.48
N SER A 105 12.41 -23.60 -22.50
CA SER A 105 12.12 -24.21 -23.81
C SER A 105 13.37 -24.66 -24.57
N GLN A 106 14.50 -23.98 -24.39
CA GLN A 106 15.77 -24.33 -25.02
C GLN A 106 16.53 -25.44 -24.27
N LYS A 107 15.91 -26.05 -23.25
CA LYS A 107 16.50 -27.14 -22.43
C LYS A 107 17.78 -26.77 -21.70
N ILE A 108 18.06 -25.48 -21.50
CA ILE A 108 19.24 -25.00 -20.73
C ILE A 108 19.18 -25.48 -19.26
N THR A 109 18.00 -25.84 -18.79
CA THR A 109 17.74 -26.47 -17.48
C THR A 109 18.32 -27.87 -17.31
N GLU A 110 18.82 -28.51 -18.38
CA GLU A 110 19.53 -29.79 -18.26
C GLU A 110 20.87 -29.64 -17.51
N THR A 111 21.41 -28.43 -17.45
CA THR A 111 22.56 -28.09 -16.61
C THR A 111 22.10 -27.55 -15.25
N ILE A 112 22.79 -27.95 -14.16
CA ILE A 112 22.56 -27.43 -12.79
C ILE A 112 22.58 -25.88 -12.73
N PRO A 113 23.59 -25.17 -13.29
CA PRO A 113 23.58 -23.71 -13.27
C PRO A 113 22.42 -23.10 -14.06
N GLY A 114 22.04 -23.69 -15.19
CA GLY A 114 20.88 -23.25 -15.98
C GLY A 114 19.55 -23.41 -15.25
N ALA A 115 19.36 -24.52 -14.53
CA ALA A 115 18.18 -24.73 -13.69
C ALA A 115 18.09 -23.70 -12.55
N ILE A 116 19.20 -23.43 -11.86
CA ILE A 116 19.28 -22.42 -10.79
C ILE A 116 18.93 -21.03 -11.35
N PHE A 117 19.46 -20.68 -12.52
CA PHE A 117 19.19 -19.40 -13.16
C PHE A 117 17.71 -19.18 -13.49
N VAL A 118 17.04 -20.19 -14.06
CA VAL A 118 15.59 -20.16 -14.37
C VAL A 118 14.75 -20.00 -13.10
N ILE A 119 15.09 -20.72 -12.02
CA ILE A 119 14.44 -20.59 -10.71
C ILE A 119 14.61 -19.18 -10.15
N CYS A 120 15.78 -18.57 -10.33
CA CYS A 120 16.05 -17.19 -9.88
C CYS A 120 15.19 -16.17 -10.62
N LEU A 121 15.09 -16.28 -11.95
CA LEU A 121 14.23 -15.42 -12.77
C LEU A 121 12.74 -15.53 -12.37
N PHE A 122 12.27 -16.74 -12.09
CA PHE A 122 10.91 -16.97 -11.62
C PHE A 122 10.68 -16.39 -10.21
N SER A 123 11.64 -16.59 -9.31
CA SER A 123 11.60 -16.04 -7.95
C SER A 123 11.56 -14.51 -7.97
N PHE A 124 12.31 -13.86 -8.86
CA PHE A 124 12.28 -12.40 -9.04
C PHE A 124 10.90 -11.89 -9.45
N PHE A 125 10.24 -12.58 -10.39
CA PHE A 125 8.87 -12.26 -10.79
C PHE A 125 7.88 -12.34 -9.63
N CYS A 126 7.96 -13.41 -8.82
CA CYS A 126 7.13 -13.58 -7.63
C CYS A 126 7.38 -12.47 -6.58
N LEU A 127 8.65 -12.14 -6.32
CA LEU A 127 9.03 -11.10 -5.36
C LEU A 127 8.53 -9.72 -5.78
N SER A 128 8.68 -9.36 -7.05
CA SER A 128 8.15 -8.11 -7.60
C SER A 128 6.63 -8.01 -7.41
N THR A 129 5.90 -9.08 -7.73
CA THR A 129 4.45 -9.14 -7.53
C THR A 129 4.06 -9.00 -6.04
N GLY A 130 4.85 -9.60 -5.14
CA GLY A 130 4.67 -9.48 -3.69
C GLY A 130 4.87 -8.05 -3.17
N VAL A 131 5.87 -7.34 -3.70
CA VAL A 131 6.14 -5.92 -3.39
C VAL A 131 4.92 -5.06 -3.79
N TYR A 132 4.39 -5.26 -4.99
CA TYR A 132 3.18 -4.56 -5.46
C TYR A 132 1.96 -4.82 -4.57
N SER A 133 1.80 -6.04 -4.06
CA SER A 133 0.74 -6.39 -3.10
C SER A 133 0.79 -5.50 -1.85
N ARG A 134 2.00 -5.25 -1.31
CA ARG A 134 2.18 -4.42 -0.12
C ARG A 134 1.87 -2.95 -0.39
N PHE A 135 2.34 -2.41 -1.50
CA PHE A 135 2.01 -1.03 -1.91
C PHE A 135 0.49 -0.81 -2.07
N SER A 136 -0.22 -1.81 -2.59
CA SER A 136 -1.67 -1.72 -2.82
C SER A 136 -2.51 -1.55 -1.55
N ASN A 137 -1.96 -1.92 -0.39
CA ASN A 137 -2.65 -1.76 0.89
C ASN A 137 -2.58 -0.33 1.42
N PHE A 138 -1.62 0.49 0.97
CA PHE A 138 -1.40 1.84 1.48
C PHE A 138 -2.61 2.76 1.32
N PRO A 139 -3.27 2.85 0.14
CA PRO A 139 -4.48 3.67 -0.03
C PRO A 139 -5.66 3.20 0.83
N SER A 140 -5.72 1.90 1.16
CA SER A 140 -6.80 1.34 1.98
C SER A 140 -6.76 1.86 3.43
N PHE A 141 -5.56 2.11 3.98
CA PHE A 141 -5.42 2.67 5.32
C PHE A 141 -5.86 4.14 5.35
N ASN A 142 -5.51 4.92 4.32
CA ASN A 142 -6.01 6.30 4.19
C ASN A 142 -7.54 6.33 4.10
N HIS A 143 -8.15 5.41 3.34
CA HIS A 143 -9.60 5.30 3.24
C HIS A 143 -10.26 4.97 4.59
N ARG A 144 -9.70 4.04 5.37
CA ARG A 144 -10.20 3.73 6.73
C ARG A 144 -10.09 4.93 7.66
N CYS A 145 -8.96 5.64 7.63
CA CYS A 145 -8.77 6.86 8.41
C CYS A 145 -9.84 7.92 8.05
N TYR A 146 -10.06 8.13 6.74
CA TYR A 146 -11.10 9.01 6.23
C TYR A 146 -12.50 8.61 6.73
N GLN A 147 -12.87 7.33 6.64
CA GLN A 147 -14.17 6.85 7.12
C GLN A 147 -14.37 7.09 8.62
N HIS A 148 -13.34 6.84 9.43
CA HIS A 148 -13.40 7.10 10.87
C HIS A 148 -13.62 8.59 11.16
N LEU A 149 -12.84 9.47 10.52
CA LEU A 149 -12.99 10.91 10.66
C LEU A 149 -14.36 11.41 10.16
N LEU A 150 -14.84 10.92 9.01
CA LEU A 150 -16.15 11.27 8.46
C LEU A 150 -17.28 10.85 9.40
N SER A 151 -17.30 9.60 9.84
CA SER A 151 -18.32 9.09 10.77
C SER A 151 -18.40 9.94 12.04
N TRP A 152 -17.26 10.47 12.47
CA TRP A 152 -17.16 11.31 13.64
C TRP A 152 -17.68 12.74 13.41
N THR A 153 -17.35 13.36 12.27
CA THR A 153 -17.92 14.68 11.91
C THR A 153 -19.45 14.68 11.88
N ILE A 154 -20.04 13.57 11.40
CA ILE A 154 -21.49 13.36 11.39
C ILE A 154 -22.04 13.27 12.82
N ARG A 155 -21.36 12.52 13.71
CA ARG A 155 -21.77 12.37 15.12
C ARG A 155 -21.73 13.70 15.88
N ILE A 156 -20.70 14.53 15.67
CA ILE A 156 -20.65 15.86 16.27
C ILE A 156 -21.75 16.74 15.72
N SER A 157 -21.95 16.78 14.41
CA SER A 157 -23.00 17.59 13.79
C SER A 157 -24.38 17.26 14.39
N LYS A 158 -24.67 15.96 14.59
CA LYS A 158 -25.89 15.50 15.27
C LYS A 158 -25.98 15.96 16.73
N LEU A 159 -24.86 15.93 17.47
CA LEU A 159 -24.80 16.41 18.85
C LEU A 159 -25.02 17.92 18.93
N GLN A 160 -24.42 18.70 18.02
CA GLN A 160 -24.62 20.15 17.93
C GLN A 160 -26.09 20.49 17.67
N SER A 161 -26.75 19.75 16.76
CA SER A 161 -28.19 19.93 16.48
C SER A 161 -29.05 19.69 17.72
N LYS A 162 -28.77 18.64 18.51
CA LYS A 162 -29.51 18.34 19.75
C LYS A 162 -29.33 19.42 20.81
N ILE A 163 -28.13 19.98 20.95
CA ILE A 163 -27.87 21.02 21.96
C ILE A 163 -28.48 22.37 21.54
N ASN A 164 -28.45 22.71 20.25
CA ASN A 164 -29.09 23.94 19.73
C ASN A 164 -30.62 23.94 19.92
N ALA A 165 -31.27 22.77 19.86
CA ALA A 165 -32.68 22.63 20.20
C ALA A 165 -32.95 22.92 21.68
N ASN A 166 -31.97 22.70 22.56
CA ASN A 166 -32.08 22.88 24.01
C ASN A 166 -31.48 24.23 24.48
N ARG A 167 -32.27 25.30 24.37
CA ARG A 167 -31.83 26.70 24.58
C ARG A 167 -31.27 27.04 25.98
N ARG A 168 -31.43 26.19 27.00
CA ARG A 168 -31.09 26.48 28.41
C ARG A 168 -29.59 26.55 28.75
N LYS A 169 -28.68 26.14 27.86
CA LYS A 169 -27.24 26.01 28.21
C LYS A 169 -26.34 26.99 27.44
N LYS A 170 -26.23 28.24 27.94
CA LYS A 170 -25.45 29.34 27.33
C LYS A 170 -23.95 29.01 27.17
N ARG A 171 -23.28 28.52 28.22
CA ARG A 171 -21.86 28.06 28.18
C ARG A 171 -21.58 26.99 27.12
N LEU A 172 -22.55 26.11 26.87
CA LEU A 172 -22.43 25.06 25.85
C LEU A 172 -22.55 25.63 24.44
N ARG A 173 -23.36 26.67 24.27
CA ARG A 173 -23.52 27.38 23.00
C ARG A 173 -22.22 28.04 22.56
N ASP A 174 -21.47 28.62 23.48
CA ASP A 174 -20.18 29.26 23.17
C ASP A 174 -19.15 28.20 22.75
N LEU A 175 -19.02 27.09 23.49
CA LEU A 175 -18.19 25.95 23.08
C LEU A 175 -18.57 25.39 21.70
N LEU A 176 -19.87 25.38 21.37
CA LEU A 176 -20.39 24.92 20.08
C LEU A 176 -20.04 25.87 18.92
N ILE A 177 -20.08 27.18 19.13
CA ILE A 177 -19.70 28.17 18.11
C ILE A 177 -18.22 28.02 17.75
N PHE A 178 -17.35 27.87 18.75
CA PHE A 178 -15.93 27.58 18.50
C PHE A 178 -15.74 26.21 17.82
N SER A 179 -16.54 25.20 18.20
CA SER A 179 -16.52 23.87 17.58
C SER A 179 -16.96 23.89 16.10
N ARG A 180 -17.82 24.81 15.66
CA ARG A 180 -18.19 24.94 14.23
C ARG A 180 -17.02 25.31 13.34
N ARG A 181 -16.15 26.24 13.77
CA ARG A 181 -14.96 26.61 13.00
C ARG A 181 -14.02 25.43 12.82
N ASP A 182 -13.81 24.64 13.88
CA ASP A 182 -13.01 23.43 13.82
C ASP A 182 -13.65 22.37 12.92
N LEU A 183 -14.98 22.22 12.96
CA LEU A 183 -15.71 21.30 12.10
C LEU A 183 -15.56 21.66 10.61
N ILE A 184 -15.59 22.95 10.28
CA ILE A 184 -15.33 23.43 8.91
C ILE A 184 -13.91 23.07 8.49
N LYS A 185 -12.90 23.31 9.35
CA LYS A 185 -11.51 22.93 9.08
C LYS A 185 -11.36 21.42 8.84
N ILE A 186 -11.99 20.59 9.69
CA ILE A 186 -11.95 19.13 9.56
C ILE A 186 -12.66 18.69 8.27
N ASN A 187 -13.80 19.29 7.92
CA ASN A 187 -14.51 18.98 6.67
C ASN A 187 -13.69 19.35 5.44
N LEU A 188 -13.04 20.52 5.43
CA LEU A 188 -12.12 20.90 4.36
C LEU A 188 -10.95 19.91 4.27
N PHE A 189 -10.37 19.54 5.41
CA PHE A 189 -9.34 18.52 5.45
C PHE A 189 -9.81 17.17 4.93
N LEU A 190 -11.03 16.73 5.26
CA LEU A 190 -11.63 15.51 4.73
C LEU A 190 -11.82 15.56 3.21
N GLN A 191 -12.23 16.70 2.67
CA GLN A 191 -12.30 16.91 1.22
C GLN A 191 -10.92 16.79 0.58
N THR A 192 -9.90 17.40 1.20
CA THR A 192 -8.51 17.30 0.78
C THR A 192 -7.99 15.88 0.87
N MET A 193 -8.23 15.14 1.95
CA MET A 193 -7.85 13.73 2.09
C MET A 193 -8.49 12.84 1.03
N LYS A 194 -9.75 13.10 0.67
CA LYS A 194 -10.46 12.35 -0.37
C LYS A 194 -9.87 12.63 -1.76
N ARG A 195 -9.44 13.87 -2.01
CA ARG A 195 -8.89 14.31 -3.30
C ARG A 195 -7.39 13.97 -3.44
N ASN A 196 -6.64 14.04 -2.36
CA ASN A 196 -5.23 13.70 -2.32
C ASN A 196 -5.09 12.18 -2.43
N ARG A 197 -4.59 11.71 -3.57
CA ARG A 197 -4.28 10.30 -3.80
C ARG A 197 -3.06 9.91 -2.96
N LEU A 198 -3.29 9.60 -1.69
CA LEU A 198 -2.27 9.10 -0.78
C LEU A 198 -1.92 7.66 -1.16
N GLY A 199 -0.73 7.47 -1.71
CA GLY A 199 -0.24 6.18 -2.19
C GLY A 199 0.87 6.34 -3.21
N PHE A 200 1.11 5.28 -3.97
CA PHE A 200 2.23 5.17 -4.88
C PHE A 200 1.77 5.05 -6.33
N THR A 201 2.55 5.59 -7.25
CA THR A 201 2.31 5.54 -8.70
C THR A 201 3.39 4.73 -9.38
N CYS A 202 3.02 3.83 -10.29
CA CYS A 202 3.96 3.17 -11.18
C CYS A 202 4.19 4.07 -12.40
N GLY A 203 5.30 4.82 -12.39
CA GLY A 203 5.58 5.86 -13.38
C GLY A 203 4.45 6.90 -13.51
N LYS A 204 4.08 7.21 -14.76
CA LYS A 204 2.87 7.99 -15.09
C LYS A 204 1.68 7.11 -15.48
N ILE A 205 1.83 5.78 -15.41
CA ILE A 205 0.92 4.84 -16.05
C ILE A 205 -0.30 4.59 -15.17
N PHE A 206 -0.09 4.26 -13.90
CA PHE A 206 -1.20 3.91 -13.01
C PHE A 206 -0.89 4.12 -11.52
N PHE A 207 -1.94 4.24 -10.70
CA PHE A 207 -1.85 4.51 -9.26
C PHE A 207 -2.14 3.23 -8.46
N ILE A 208 -1.12 2.72 -7.78
CA ILE A 208 -1.12 1.39 -7.15
C ILE A 208 -2.22 1.30 -6.08
N ASN A 209 -3.35 0.77 -6.52
CA ASN A 209 -4.54 0.48 -5.74
C ASN A 209 -4.76 -1.03 -5.71
N LYS A 210 -5.54 -1.51 -4.73
CA LYS A 210 -5.91 -2.93 -4.64
C LYS A 210 -6.55 -3.48 -5.92
N PHE A 211 -7.39 -2.68 -6.59
CA PHE A 211 -8.00 -3.06 -7.87
C PHE A 211 -6.98 -3.22 -9.00
N GLN A 212 -6.06 -2.25 -9.13
CA GLN A 212 -5.02 -2.31 -10.16
C GLN A 212 -4.01 -3.42 -9.88
N TYR A 213 -3.75 -3.74 -8.61
CA TYR A 213 -2.98 -4.92 -8.25
C TYR A 213 -3.67 -6.21 -8.72
N VAL A 214 -4.99 -6.36 -8.49
CA VAL A 214 -5.75 -7.52 -8.98
C VAL A 214 -5.72 -7.60 -10.51
N GLU A 215 -5.88 -6.48 -11.20
CA GLU A 215 -5.76 -6.40 -12.65
C GLU A 215 -4.37 -6.84 -13.15
N LEU A 216 -3.31 -6.38 -12.48
CA LEU A 216 -1.93 -6.73 -12.81
C LEU A 216 -1.66 -8.22 -12.56
N VAL A 217 -2.20 -8.80 -11.48
CA VAL A 217 -2.17 -10.24 -11.23
C VAL A 217 -2.92 -10.99 -12.34
N LEU A 218 -4.10 -10.52 -12.75
CA LEU A 218 -4.89 -11.14 -13.82
C LEU A 218 -4.13 -11.13 -15.15
N MET A 219 -3.43 -10.03 -15.49
CA MET A 219 -2.57 -9.95 -16.68
C MET A 219 -1.35 -10.90 -16.60
N ASN A 220 -0.91 -11.24 -15.40
CA ASN A 220 0.22 -12.13 -15.14
C ASN A 220 -0.18 -13.62 -15.13
N ILE A 221 -1.47 -13.97 -14.96
CA ILE A 221 -1.97 -15.35 -14.99
C ILE A 221 -1.67 -16.06 -16.33
N PRO A 222 -1.97 -15.47 -17.52
CA PRO A 222 -1.65 -16.10 -18.80
C PRO A 222 -0.16 -16.44 -18.96
N LEU A 223 0.73 -15.55 -18.55
CA LEU A 223 2.19 -15.78 -18.58
C LEU A 223 2.58 -16.96 -17.68
N THR A 224 1.95 -17.06 -16.51
CA THR A 224 2.19 -18.15 -15.56
C THR A 224 1.64 -19.48 -16.09
N ILE A 225 0.48 -19.47 -16.75
CA ILE A 225 -0.11 -20.64 -17.41
C ILE A 225 0.76 -21.09 -18.59
N MET A 226 1.27 -20.17 -19.40
CA MET A 226 2.17 -20.50 -20.51
C MET A 226 3.45 -21.17 -20.01
N PHE A 227 4.03 -20.65 -18.93
CA PHE A 227 5.20 -21.26 -18.29
C PHE A 227 4.89 -22.67 -17.76
N TYR A 228 3.78 -22.84 -17.03
CA TYR A 228 3.36 -24.13 -16.51
C TYR A 228 3.06 -25.16 -17.60
N LYS A 229 2.31 -24.76 -18.65
CA LYS A 229 2.02 -25.63 -19.80
C LYS A 229 3.30 -26.12 -20.47
N LYS A 230 4.31 -25.24 -20.59
CA LYS A 230 5.60 -25.61 -21.17
C LYS A 230 6.36 -26.61 -20.30
N ILE A 231 6.30 -26.46 -18.98
CA ILE A 231 6.86 -27.43 -18.02
C ILE A 231 6.19 -28.81 -18.18
N CYS A 232 4.86 -28.87 -18.17
CA CYS A 232 4.12 -30.14 -18.29
C CYS A 232 4.36 -30.84 -19.63
N LEU A 233 4.37 -30.10 -20.74
CA LEU A 233 4.66 -30.68 -22.06
C LEU A 233 6.06 -31.29 -22.15
N ASN A 234 7.06 -30.64 -21.54
CA ASN A 234 8.43 -31.14 -21.54
C ASN A 234 8.61 -32.37 -20.63
N LEU A 235 7.87 -32.44 -19.51
CA LEU A 235 7.81 -33.60 -18.63
C LEU A 235 7.23 -34.84 -19.34
N ASN A 236 6.11 -34.70 -20.05
CA ASN A 236 5.50 -35.80 -20.79
C ASN A 236 6.42 -36.33 -21.90
N TYR A 237 7.07 -35.45 -22.66
CA TYR A 237 8.02 -35.86 -23.71
C TYR A 237 9.22 -36.66 -23.17
N LYS A 238 9.60 -36.44 -21.91
CA LYS A 238 10.71 -37.16 -21.25
C LYS A 238 10.28 -38.53 -20.71
N ILE A 239 8.98 -38.72 -20.45
CA ILE A 239 8.39 -39.99 -20.02
C ILE A 239 8.15 -40.90 -21.23
N ASP A 240 7.75 -40.36 -22.38
CA ASP A 240 7.49 -41.15 -23.59
C ASP A 240 8.77 -41.62 -24.32
N ASN A 241 9.94 -41.09 -23.98
CA ASN A 241 11.24 -41.41 -24.62
C ASN A 241 12.21 -42.18 -23.72
N ASN A 242 11.76 -42.64 -22.55
CA ASN A 242 12.49 -43.52 -21.63
C ASN A 242 11.76 -44.87 -21.55
#